data_AF-A0A7Z1CZE5-F1
#
_entry.id   AF-A0A7Z1CZE5-F1
#
_cell.length_a   1.000
_cell.length_b   1.000
_cell.length_c   1.000
_cell.angle_alpha   90.00
_cell.angle_beta   90.00
_cell.angle_gamma   90.00
#
_symmetry.space_group_name_H-M   'P 1'
#
loop_
_entity.id
_entity.type
_entity.pdbx_description
1 polymer ?
#
loop_
_entity_poly.entity_id
_entity_poly.type
_entity_poly.pdbx_seq_one_letter_code
_entity_poly.pdbx_strand_id
1 'polypeptide(L)'
;MSEINYQEGHETAGQAKPVAWRYRYVKKGVTDFQENLWVGDWKYVPTKEDCNDRPNYEIQALFAAPPVPVTSEELVKAVHFYEQLKRENPPASGNLITDSQIRQ
;
A
#
# COMPACT_ATOMS: atom_id res chain seq x y z
N MET A 1 -39.98 -16.03 -12.86
CA MET A 1 -38.85 -15.11 -13.10
C MET A 1 -38.43 -14.57 -11.74
N SER A 2 -37.30 -15.02 -11.21
CA SER A 2 -36.78 -14.57 -9.90
C SER A 2 -35.86 -13.37 -10.13
N GLU A 3 -36.27 -12.21 -9.63
CA GLU A 3 -35.41 -11.03 -9.53
C GLU A 3 -34.29 -11.34 -8.55
N ILE A 4 -33.07 -11.39 -9.07
CA ILE A 4 -31.86 -11.53 -8.28
C ILE A 4 -31.56 -10.13 -7.73
N ASN A 5 -31.87 -9.88 -6.46
CA ASN A 5 -31.47 -8.66 -5.77
C ASN A 5 -29.95 -8.68 -5.59
N TYR A 6 -29.23 -7.98 -6.48
CA TYR A 6 -27.83 -7.68 -6.27
C TYR A 6 -27.73 -6.68 -5.12
N GLN A 7 -27.45 -7.18 -3.92
CA GLN A 7 -26.91 -6.34 -2.86
C GLN A 7 -25.50 -5.95 -3.29
N GLU A 8 -25.39 -4.75 -3.86
CA GLU A 8 -24.16 -4.08 -4.26
C GLU A 8 -23.33 -3.76 -3.01
N GLY A 9 -22.64 -4.77 -2.49
CA GLY A 9 -21.48 -4.55 -1.66
C GLY A 9 -20.39 -3.97 -2.55
N HIS A 10 -20.20 -2.64 -2.48
CA HIS A 10 -19.05 -1.95 -3.05
C HIS A 10 -17.76 -2.41 -2.33
N GLU A 11 -17.34 -3.66 -2.54
CA GLU A 11 -15.96 -4.06 -2.32
C GLU A 11 -15.16 -3.55 -3.54
N THR A 12 -14.59 -2.35 -3.43
CA THR A 12 -13.65 -1.82 -4.42
C THR A 12 -12.49 -2.80 -4.56
N ALA A 13 -12.44 -3.53 -5.68
CA ALA A 13 -11.39 -4.48 -6.00
C ALA A 13 -10.02 -3.79 -5.87
N GLY A 14 -9.23 -4.18 -4.86
CA GLY A 14 -7.89 -3.65 -4.60
C GLY A 14 -7.67 -3.02 -3.21
N GLN A 15 -8.71 -2.80 -2.41
CA GLN A 15 -8.52 -2.37 -1.01
C GLN A 15 -8.21 -3.57 -0.11
N ALA A 16 -7.10 -3.50 0.64
CA ALA A 16 -6.75 -4.52 1.62
C ALA A 16 -7.86 -4.65 2.67
N LYS A 17 -8.21 -5.88 3.08
CA LYS A 17 -9.17 -6.08 4.17
C LYS A 17 -8.49 -5.70 5.51
N PRO A 18 -9.15 -4.92 6.38
CA PRO A 18 -8.60 -4.60 7.69
C PRO A 18 -8.50 -5.86 8.55
N VAL A 19 -7.45 -5.93 9.37
CA VAL A 19 -7.19 -7.05 10.29
C VAL A 19 -7.65 -6.76 11.72
N ALA A 20 -7.83 -5.49 12.05
CA ALA A 20 -8.34 -5.03 13.33
C ALA A 20 -8.87 -3.59 13.18
N TRP A 21 -9.49 -3.10 14.24
CA TRP A 21 -9.97 -1.73 14.35
C TRP A 21 -9.47 -1.12 15.65
N ARG A 22 -9.38 0.20 15.67
CA ARG A 22 -9.14 0.96 16.90
C ARG A 22 -10.05 2.17 16.98
N TYR A 23 -10.40 2.55 18.20
CA TYR A 23 -11.15 3.76 18.47
C TYR A 23 -10.58 4.51 19.67
N ARG A 24 -10.74 5.84 19.70
CA ARG A 24 -10.37 6.69 20.84
C ARG A 24 -11.31 7.86 21.00
N TYR A 25 -11.40 8.39 22.22
CA TYR A 25 -12.19 9.58 22.48
C TYR A 25 -11.45 10.84 22.03
N VAL A 26 -12.17 11.75 21.38
CA VAL A 26 -11.69 13.05 20.90
C VAL A 26 -12.52 14.14 21.57
N LYS A 27 -11.88 14.98 22.38
CA LYS A 27 -12.57 16.04 23.10
C LYS A 27 -12.56 17.32 22.26
N LYS A 28 -13.64 17.54 21.52
CA LYS A 28 -13.81 18.72 20.66
C LYS A 28 -13.66 20.02 21.46
N GLY A 29 -12.94 20.99 20.89
CA GLY A 29 -12.76 22.31 21.47
C GLY A 29 -11.87 22.35 22.72
N VAL A 30 -11.22 21.24 23.09
CA VAL A 30 -10.24 21.20 24.16
C VAL A 30 -8.90 20.81 23.57
N THR A 31 -7.91 21.64 23.80
CA THR A 31 -6.52 21.37 23.44
C THR A 31 -5.72 20.98 24.66
N ASP A 32 -4.61 20.28 24.45
CA ASP A 32 -3.60 20.07 25.46
C ASP A 32 -2.71 21.32 25.63
N PHE A 33 -1.69 21.22 26.47
CA PHE A 33 -0.74 22.30 26.75
C PHE A 33 0.18 22.64 25.56
N GLN A 34 0.17 21.84 24.51
CA GLN A 34 0.89 22.06 23.25
C GLN A 34 -0.05 22.52 22.13
N GLU A 35 -1.29 22.91 22.48
CA GLU A 35 -2.33 23.34 21.54
C GLU A 35 -2.81 22.24 20.58
N ASN A 36 -2.45 20.98 20.81
CA ASN A 36 -2.99 19.86 20.04
C ASN A 36 -4.38 19.49 20.55
N LEU A 37 -5.25 19.01 19.68
CA LEU A 37 -6.58 18.53 20.08
C LEU A 37 -6.43 17.42 21.13
N TRP A 38 -7.12 17.56 22.26
CA TRP A 38 -7.07 16.55 23.31
C TRP A 38 -7.71 15.25 22.80
N VAL A 39 -6.95 14.17 22.92
CA VAL A 39 -7.34 12.81 22.53
C VAL A 39 -7.02 11.84 23.66
N GLY A 40 -7.90 10.87 23.87
CA GLY A 40 -7.68 9.77 24.79
C GLY A 40 -6.88 8.63 24.17
N ASP A 41 -6.62 7.60 24.97
CA ASP A 41 -5.91 6.40 24.53
C ASP A 41 -6.70 5.61 23.48
N TRP A 42 -5.95 4.92 22.62
CA TRP A 42 -6.50 3.97 21.66
C TRP A 42 -6.99 2.70 22.36
N LYS A 43 -8.18 2.25 21.97
CA LYS A 43 -8.73 0.92 22.28
C LYS A 43 -8.80 0.10 21.01
N TYR A 44 -8.38 -1.16 21.09
CA TYR A 44 -8.27 -2.07 19.95
C TYR A 44 -9.36 -3.12 20.03
N VAL A 45 -9.98 -3.42 18.89
CA VAL A 45 -11.05 -4.42 18.77
C VAL A 45 -10.93 -5.18 17.44
N PRO A 46 -11.38 -6.44 17.37
CA PRO A 46 -11.27 -7.25 16.16
C PRO A 46 -12.18 -6.76 15.02
N THR A 47 -13.39 -6.30 15.34
CA THR A 47 -14.40 -5.91 14.35
C THR A 47 -14.74 -4.43 14.44
N LYS A 48 -15.33 -3.86 13.38
CA LYS A 48 -15.70 -2.44 13.36
C LYS A 48 -16.85 -2.17 14.34
N GLU A 49 -17.74 -3.13 14.45
CA GLU A 49 -18.99 -3.08 15.22
C GLU A 49 -18.73 -3.00 16.73
N ASP A 50 -17.56 -3.48 17.18
CA ASP A 50 -17.10 -3.37 18.56
C ASP A 50 -16.58 -1.95 18.92
N CYS A 51 -16.43 -1.06 17.94
CA CYS A 51 -16.00 0.32 18.19
C CYS A 51 -17.15 1.16 18.77
N ASN A 52 -16.83 2.08 19.68
CA ASN A 52 -17.80 3.09 20.11
C ASN A 52 -17.95 4.13 18.98
N ASP A 53 -19.14 4.20 18.38
CA ASP A 53 -19.46 5.02 17.21
C ASP A 53 -20.07 6.40 17.55
N ARG A 54 -20.08 6.77 18.84
CA ARG A 54 -20.59 8.09 19.26
C ARG A 54 -19.79 9.23 18.61
N PRO A 55 -20.39 10.41 18.37
CA PRO A 55 -19.79 11.53 17.60
C PRO A 55 -18.46 12.12 18.12
N ASN A 56 -18.03 11.75 19.33
CA ASN A 56 -16.77 12.18 19.93
C ASN A 56 -15.73 11.05 19.96
N TYR A 57 -15.94 9.99 19.18
CA TYR A 57 -14.96 8.94 18.98
C TYR A 57 -14.46 8.97 17.54
N GLU A 58 -13.16 8.74 17.41
CA GLU A 58 -12.50 8.50 16.13
C GLU A 58 -12.31 6.99 15.98
N ILE A 59 -12.65 6.45 14.80
CA ILE A 59 -12.47 5.03 14.46
C ILE A 59 -11.48 4.93 13.30
N GLN A 60 -10.49 4.06 13.42
CA GLN A 60 -9.53 3.78 12.36
C GLN A 60 -9.38 2.28 12.12
N ALA A 61 -9.37 1.90 10.85
CA ALA A 61 -9.02 0.55 10.41
C ALA A 61 -7.51 0.31 10.53
N LEU A 62 -7.12 -0.89 10.93
CA LEU A 62 -5.74 -1.35 10.96
C LEU A 62 -5.57 -2.44 9.89
N PHE A 63 -4.55 -2.27 9.06
CA PHE A 63 -4.23 -3.20 7.99
C PHE A 63 -2.95 -3.95 8.31
N ALA A 64 -2.84 -5.19 7.83
CA ALA A 64 -1.56 -5.88 7.86
C ALA A 64 -0.56 -5.09 7.01
N ALA A 65 0.67 -4.97 7.50
CA ALA A 65 1.76 -4.53 6.65
C ALA A 65 1.90 -5.52 5.47
N PRO A 66 2.19 -5.04 4.24
CA PRO A 66 2.58 -5.94 3.18
C PRO A 66 3.73 -6.83 3.66
N PRO A 67 3.74 -8.13 3.33
CA PRO A 67 4.86 -8.99 3.69
C PRO A 67 6.15 -8.38 3.11
N VAL A 68 7.21 -8.34 3.92
CA VAL A 68 8.53 -7.94 3.44
C VAL A 68 8.88 -8.88 2.27
N PRO A 69 9.28 -8.35 1.09
CA PRO A 69 9.71 -9.20 0.00
C PRO A 69 10.86 -10.08 0.48
N VAL A 70 10.63 -11.39 0.54
CA VAL A 70 11.70 -12.34 0.82
C VAL A 70 12.41 -12.58 -0.50
N THR A 71 13.55 -11.93 -0.70
CA THR A 71 14.44 -12.28 -1.82
C THR A 71 15.18 -13.56 -1.46
N SER A 72 15.09 -14.58 -2.32
CA SER A 72 15.92 -15.77 -2.16
C SER A 72 17.37 -15.45 -2.53
N GLU A 73 18.32 -16.18 -1.95
CA GLU A 73 19.74 -16.05 -2.29
C GLU A 73 19.99 -16.30 -3.79
N GLU A 74 19.20 -17.20 -4.40
CA GLU A 74 19.23 -17.48 -5.83
C GLU A 74 18.79 -16.29 -6.69
N LEU A 75 17.74 -15.56 -6.29
CA LEU A 75 17.32 -14.34 -6.99
C LEU A 75 18.37 -13.25 -6.89
N VAL A 76 19.01 -13.09 -5.72
CA VAL A 76 20.11 -12.14 -5.55
C VAL A 76 21.30 -12.53 -6.44
N LYS A 77 21.65 -13.81 -6.52
CA LYS A 77 22.70 -14.32 -7.41
C LYS A 77 22.35 -14.11 -8.88
N ALA A 78 21.11 -14.37 -9.29
CA ALA A 78 20.65 -14.19 -10.66
C ALA A 78 20.68 -12.72 -11.09
N VAL A 79 20.22 -11.80 -10.22
CA VAL A 79 20.29 -10.36 -10.45
C VAL A 79 21.76 -9.91 -10.56
N HIS A 80 22.62 -10.40 -9.66
CA HIS A 80 24.04 -10.08 -9.70
C HIS A 80 24.71 -10.56 -10.99
N PHE A 81 24.42 -11.79 -11.41
CA PHE A 81 24.91 -12.36 -12.66
C PHE A 81 24.45 -11.56 -13.89
N TYR A 82 23.18 -11.17 -13.93
CA TYR A 82 22.65 -10.34 -15.03
C TYR A 82 23.34 -8.98 -15.12
N GLU A 83 23.59 -8.33 -13.99
CA GLU A 83 24.33 -7.07 -13.96
C GLU A 83 25.81 -7.23 -14.33
N GLN A 84 26.43 -8.37 -13.99
CA GLN A 84 27.78 -8.71 -14.49
C GLN A 84 27.79 -8.90 -16.01
N LEU A 85 26.85 -9.68 -16.55
CA LEU A 85 26.74 -9.91 -18.00
C LEU A 85 26.55 -8.61 -18.78
N LYS A 86 25.74 -7.67 -18.28
CA LYS A 86 25.57 -6.34 -18.87
C LYS A 86 26.87 -5.53 -18.92
N ARG A 87 27.74 -5.69 -17.93
CA ARG A 87 29.03 -5.00 -17.87
C ARG A 87 30.06 -5.65 -18.78
N GLU A 88 30.07 -6.98 -18.85
CA GLU A 88 31.00 -7.76 -19.66
C GLU A 88 30.65 -7.70 -21.15
N ASN A 89 29.36 -7.62 -21.48
CA ASN A 89 28.88 -7.50 -22.84
C ASN A 89 27.85 -6.35 -22.93
N PRO A 90 28.32 -5.08 -22.92
CA PRO A 90 27.42 -3.95 -23.06
C PRO A 90 26.67 -4.08 -24.38
N PRO A 91 25.37 -3.74 -24.44
CA PRO A 91 24.64 -3.76 -25.70
C PRO A 91 25.42 -2.91 -26.70
N ALA A 92 25.77 -3.50 -27.85
CA ALA A 92 26.52 -2.80 -28.88
C ALA A 92 25.83 -1.46 -29.13
N SER A 93 26.58 -0.37 -29.06
CA SER A 93 26.09 0.93 -29.51
C SER A 93 25.69 0.74 -30.96
N GLY A 94 24.39 0.61 -31.22
CA GLY A 94 23.87 0.40 -32.55
C GLY A 94 24.48 1.48 -33.42
N ASN A 95 25.24 1.06 -34.44
CA ASN A 95 25.80 1.95 -35.43
C ASN A 95 24.67 2.85 -35.91
N LEU A 96 24.71 4.13 -35.54
CA LEU A 96 23.93 5.15 -36.21
C LEU A 96 24.42 5.08 -37.65
N ILE A 97 23.64 4.43 -38.51
CA ILE A 97 23.84 4.50 -39.95
C ILE A 97 23.62 5.97 -40.26
N THR A 98 24.71 6.72 -40.42
CA THR A 98 24.64 8.09 -40.89
C THR A 98 24.19 8.05 -42.35
N ASP A 99 23.26 8.94 -42.71
CA ASP A 99 22.62 9.07 -44.05
C ASP A 99 23.58 9.22 -45.24
N SER A 100 24.90 9.17 -45.02
CA SER A 100 25.95 9.26 -46.04
C SER A 100 26.11 8.01 -46.91
N GLN A 101 25.57 6.85 -46.51
CA GLN A 101 25.78 5.58 -47.24
C GLN A 101 24.71 5.25 -48.31
N ILE A 102 23.60 6.01 -48.39
CA ILE A 102 22.50 5.75 -49.34
C ILE A 102 22.53 6.76 -50.50
N ARG A 103 23.69 6.99 -51.13
CA ARG A 103 23.77 7.66 -52.45
C ARG A 103 24.98 7.16 -53.23
N GLN A 104 24.85 6.01 -53.88
CA GLN A 104 25.57 5.68 -55.12
C GLN A 104 24.59 5.02 -56.09
#